data_AF-A0A4R0WRQ2-F1
#
_entry.id   AF-A0A4R0WRQ2-F1
#
_cell.length_a   1.000
_cell.length_b   1.000
_cell.length_c   1.000
_cell.angle_alpha   90.00
_cell.angle_beta   90.00
_cell.angle_gamma   90.00
#
_symmetry.space_group_name_H-M   'P 1'
#
loop_
_entity.id
_entity.type
_entity.pdbx_description
1 polymer ?
#
loop_
_entity_poly.entity_id
_entity_poly.type
_entity_poly.pdbx_seq_one_letter_code
_entity_poly.pdbx_strand_id
1 'polypeptide(L)'
;MTGDCCELAARGYSRDGKRDDPQIVFGLVCTPEGCPVAVEVFAGNTADPATVASQVEKLRDRYGIGKIAWVGDRGMLTQARIDTVLRPAGLDWVSSLRAPQVSALAQEKGPFQPSLFDERNLLE
;
A
#
# COMPACT_ATOMS: atom_id res chain seq x y z
N MET A 1 -2.50 -26.94 16.90
CA MET A 1 -2.37 -26.16 18.14
C MET A 1 -1.79 -24.81 17.76
N THR A 2 -2.39 -23.71 18.22
CA THR A 2 -1.92 -22.35 17.94
C THR A 2 -1.01 -21.90 19.07
N GLY A 3 0.15 -21.29 18.76
CA GLY A 3 1.07 -20.78 19.77
C GLY A 3 0.55 -19.50 20.45
N ASP A 4 0.92 -19.30 21.71
CA ASP A 4 0.42 -18.24 22.60
C ASP A 4 1.52 -17.27 23.11
N CYS A 5 2.79 -17.59 22.90
CA CYS A 5 3.93 -16.79 23.39
C CYS A 5 4.38 -15.65 22.46
N CYS A 6 3.73 -15.41 21.32
CA CYS A 6 4.16 -14.38 20.37
C CYS A 6 3.54 -13.02 20.71
N GLU A 7 4.36 -12.04 21.09
CA GLU A 7 3.90 -10.70 21.51
C GLU A 7 3.20 -9.90 20.40
N LEU A 8 3.48 -10.21 19.12
CA LEU A 8 2.82 -9.58 17.98
C LEU A 8 1.50 -10.28 17.60
N ALA A 9 1.25 -11.47 18.14
CA ALA A 9 0.08 -12.25 17.78
C ALA A 9 -1.17 -11.57 18.33
N ALA A 10 -2.00 -11.04 17.43
CA ALA A 10 -3.21 -10.31 17.77
C ALA A 10 -4.35 -10.68 16.83
N ARG A 11 -5.59 -10.59 17.31
CA ARG A 11 -6.78 -10.81 16.48
C ARG A 11 -7.02 -9.57 15.61
N GLY A 12 -6.95 -9.76 14.31
CA GLY A 12 -7.15 -8.71 13.32
C GLY A 12 -8.00 -9.17 12.14
N TYR A 13 -8.00 -8.36 11.09
CA TYR A 13 -8.73 -8.66 9.88
C TYR A 13 -8.03 -9.78 9.09
N SER A 14 -8.59 -10.99 9.13
CA SER A 14 -8.14 -12.11 8.29
C SER A 14 -8.77 -12.04 6.91
N ARG A 15 -7.94 -11.94 5.86
CA ARG A 15 -8.37 -12.07 4.46
C ARG A 15 -8.93 -13.47 4.15
N ASP A 16 -8.46 -14.49 4.87
CA ASP A 16 -8.93 -15.89 4.73
C ASP A 16 -10.18 -16.21 5.56
N GLY A 17 -10.83 -15.21 6.16
CA GLY A 17 -12.05 -15.39 6.97
C GLY A 17 -11.84 -16.00 8.37
N LYS A 18 -10.60 -16.32 8.78
CA LYS A 18 -10.27 -16.86 10.10
C LYS A 18 -10.15 -15.76 11.16
N ARG A 19 -11.28 -15.25 11.64
CA ARG A 19 -11.31 -14.12 12.59
C ARG A 19 -10.84 -14.46 14.00
N ASP A 20 -10.96 -15.72 14.40
CA ASP A 20 -10.72 -16.13 15.79
C ASP A 20 -9.27 -16.49 16.08
N ASP A 21 -8.50 -16.77 15.02
CA ASP A 21 -7.07 -17.09 15.12
C ASP A 21 -6.24 -15.81 15.32
N PRO A 22 -5.29 -15.81 16.27
CA PRO A 22 -4.30 -14.75 16.38
C PRO A 22 -3.39 -14.74 15.14
N GLN A 23 -3.10 -13.54 14.64
CA GLN A 23 -2.37 -13.30 13.41
C GLN A 23 -1.14 -12.45 13.68
N ILE A 24 -0.22 -12.45 12.73
CA ILE A 24 0.85 -11.45 12.61
C ILE A 24 0.83 -10.95 11.16
N VAL A 25 1.19 -9.68 10.95
CA VAL A 25 1.20 -9.07 9.62
C VAL A 25 2.64 -8.95 9.15
N PHE A 26 2.96 -9.52 7.99
CA PHE A 26 4.25 -9.33 7.33
C PHE A 26 4.14 -8.25 6.26
N GLY A 27 4.96 -7.20 6.39
CA GLY A 27 5.23 -6.25 5.32
C GLY A 27 6.47 -6.70 4.56
N LEU A 28 6.35 -6.86 3.24
CA LEU A 28 7.46 -7.22 2.36
C LEU A 28 7.59 -6.18 1.25
N VAL A 29 8.78 -5.60 1.12
CA VAL A 29 9.14 -4.73 0.00
C VAL A 29 10.04 -5.52 -0.93
N CYS A 30 9.68 -5.57 -2.21
CA CYS A 30 10.46 -6.26 -3.24
C CYS A 30 10.86 -5.32 -4.38
N THR A 31 11.93 -5.68 -5.09
CA THR A 31 12.22 -5.12 -6.41
C THR A 31 11.16 -5.57 -7.43
N PRO A 32 11.09 -4.96 -8.62
CA PRO A 32 10.18 -5.39 -9.69
C PRO A 32 10.35 -6.86 -10.11
N GLU A 33 11.56 -7.41 -9.98
CA GLU A 33 11.88 -8.82 -10.26
C GLU A 33 11.43 -9.76 -9.13
N GLY A 34 10.84 -9.23 -8.06
CA GLY A 34 10.38 -9.99 -6.90
C GLY A 34 11.47 -10.24 -5.85
N CYS A 35 12.65 -9.62 -5.96
CA CYS A 35 13.73 -9.77 -4.98
C CYS A 35 13.38 -9.02 -3.69
N PRO A 36 13.33 -9.67 -2.51
CA PRO A 36 12.97 -9.01 -1.26
C PRO A 36 14.08 -8.05 -0.80
N VAL A 37 13.72 -6.78 -0.60
CA VAL A 37 14.60 -5.69 -0.16
C VAL A 37 14.48 -5.45 1.35
N ALA A 38 13.26 -5.53 1.88
CA ALA A 38 12.97 -5.27 3.27
C ALA A 38 11.80 -6.12 3.77
N VAL A 39 11.90 -6.62 5.01
CA VAL A 39 10.80 -7.27 5.73
C VAL A 39 10.51 -6.52 7.03
N GLU A 40 9.25 -6.48 7.42
CA GLU A 40 8.78 -5.96 8.70
C GLU A 40 7.65 -6.83 9.24
N VAL A 41 7.60 -7.01 10.55
CA VAL A 41 6.54 -7.77 11.22
C VAL A 41 5.78 -6.83 12.11
N PHE A 42 4.47 -6.79 11.93
CA PHE A 42 3.55 -5.98 12.71
C PHE A 42 2.60 -6.86 13.52
N ALA A 43 1.98 -6.27 14.53
CA ALA A 43 0.94 -6.94 15.29
C ALA A 43 -0.23 -7.35 14.37
N GLY A 44 -0.87 -8.48 14.62
CA GLY A 44 -1.94 -9.04 13.77
C GLY A 44 -3.14 -8.13 13.53
N ASN A 45 -3.36 -7.16 14.40
CA ASN A 45 -4.42 -6.16 14.32
C ASN A 45 -3.98 -4.86 13.61
N THR A 46 -2.78 -4.83 13.05
CA THR A 46 -2.27 -3.68 12.28
C THR A 46 -2.96 -3.63 10.92
N ALA A 47 -3.70 -2.56 10.66
CA ALA A 47 -4.31 -2.37 9.35
C ALA A 47 -3.27 -1.94 8.31
N ASP A 48 -3.43 -2.40 7.06
CA ASP A 48 -2.52 -2.08 5.94
C ASP A 48 -2.17 -0.58 5.82
N PRO A 49 -3.09 0.39 6.01
CA PRO A 49 -2.75 1.82 5.96
C PRO A 49 -1.75 2.27 7.02
N ALA A 50 -1.68 1.58 8.17
CA ALA A 50 -0.79 1.93 9.26
C ALA A 50 0.66 1.56 8.95
N THR A 51 0.91 0.66 8.01
CA THR A 51 2.26 0.19 7.68
C THR A 51 3.01 1.12 6.73
N VAL A 52 2.28 1.90 5.91
CA VAL A 52 2.85 2.75 4.84
C VAL A 52 3.90 3.74 5.38
N ALA A 53 3.62 4.40 6.50
CA ALA A 53 4.53 5.41 7.05
C ALA A 53 5.88 4.81 7.48
N SER A 54 5.87 3.67 8.19
CA SER A 54 7.11 3.04 8.64
C SER A 54 7.94 2.54 7.46
N GLN A 55 7.28 2.04 6.41
CA GLN A 55 7.99 1.58 5.21
C GLN A 55 8.59 2.75 4.41
N VAL A 56 7.90 3.89 4.34
CA VAL A 56 8.43 5.13 3.71
C VAL A 56 9.73 5.57 4.39
N GLU A 57 9.71 5.72 5.71
CA GLU A 57 10.87 6.16 6.48
C GLU A 57 12.03 5.18 6.31
N LYS A 58 11.74 3.89 6.37
CA LYS A 58 12.74 2.83 6.18
C LYS A 58 13.39 2.87 4.81
N LEU A 59 12.63 3.00 3.72
CA LEU A 59 13.21 3.03 2.37
C LEU A 59 14.10 4.25 2.15
N ARG A 60 13.69 5.40 2.67
CA ARG A 60 14.47 6.63 2.60
C ARG A 60 15.73 6.56 3.45
N ASP A 61 15.59 6.23 4.73
CA ASP A 61 16.64 6.41 5.72
C ASP A 61 17.62 5.22 5.74
N ARG A 62 17.14 3.99 5.53
CA ARG A 62 17.97 2.78 5.54
C ARG A 62 18.63 2.48 4.20
N TYR A 63 17.92 2.73 3.09
CA TYR A 63 18.40 2.37 1.76
C TYR A 63 18.83 3.58 0.91
N GLY A 64 18.65 4.80 1.42
CA GLY A 64 19.06 6.03 0.72
C GLY A 64 18.25 6.30 -0.54
N ILE A 65 17.05 5.74 -0.67
CA ILE A 65 16.24 5.86 -1.88
C ILE A 65 15.48 7.18 -1.82
N GLY A 66 15.99 8.18 -2.57
CA GLY A 66 15.44 9.54 -2.57
C GLY A 66 14.26 9.79 -3.50
N LYS A 67 14.00 8.88 -4.46
CA LYS A 67 12.86 8.94 -5.39
C LYS A 67 12.11 7.62 -5.36
N ILE A 68 10.86 7.64 -4.89
CA ILE A 68 10.02 6.45 -4.76
C ILE A 68 8.61 6.81 -5.21
N ALA A 69 8.04 5.98 -6.09
CA ALA A 69 6.62 5.98 -6.41
C ALA A 69 5.91 4.83 -5.68
N TRP A 70 4.93 5.16 -4.84
CA TRP A 70 4.17 4.19 -4.06
C TRP A 70 2.97 3.68 -4.84
N VAL A 71 2.91 2.38 -5.11
CA VAL A 71 1.75 1.77 -5.75
C VAL A 71 0.99 0.96 -4.71
N GLY A 72 -0.28 1.29 -4.48
CA GLY A 72 -1.11 0.57 -3.52
C GLY A 72 -2.59 0.73 -3.81
N ASP A 73 -3.41 -0.20 -3.34
CA ASP A 73 -4.85 -0.07 -3.46
C ASP A 73 -5.40 1.07 -2.57
N ARG A 74 -6.66 1.44 -2.81
CA ARG A 74 -7.33 2.50 -2.05
C ARG A 74 -7.50 2.20 -0.56
N GLY A 75 -7.52 0.91 -0.20
CA GLY A 75 -7.55 0.45 1.17
C GLY A 75 -6.30 0.88 1.90
N MET A 76 -5.12 0.66 1.28
CA MET A 76 -3.79 1.02 1.79
C MET A 76 -3.46 2.52 1.65
N LEU A 77 -3.63 3.08 0.45
CA LEU A 77 -3.33 4.48 0.13
C LEU A 77 -4.58 5.36 0.26
N THR A 78 -4.99 5.58 1.51
CA THR A 78 -6.11 6.50 1.80
C THR A 78 -5.73 7.96 1.50
N GLN A 79 -6.73 8.84 1.30
CA GLN A 79 -6.46 10.27 1.03
C GLN A 79 -5.69 10.90 2.20
N ALA A 80 -6.12 10.57 3.43
CA ALA A 80 -5.43 11.00 4.64
C ALA A 80 -3.96 10.56 4.64
N ARG A 81 -3.64 9.35 4.20
CA ARG A 81 -2.25 8.86 4.16
C ARG A 81 -1.42 9.56 3.09
N ILE A 82 -2.01 9.81 1.92
CA ILE A 82 -1.35 10.59 0.86
C ILE A 82 -1.01 12.00 1.39
N ASP A 83 -1.97 12.67 2.03
CA ASP A 83 -1.80 14.05 2.48
C ASP A 83 -0.87 14.19 3.70
N THR A 84 -0.82 13.18 4.58
CA THR A 84 -0.04 13.22 5.83
C THR A 84 1.32 12.55 5.75
N VAL A 85 1.55 11.63 4.81
CA VAL A 85 2.79 10.84 4.73
C VAL A 85 3.49 11.03 3.40
N LEU A 86 2.81 10.77 2.27
CA LEU A 86 3.49 10.74 0.97
C LEU A 86 3.81 12.14 0.45
N ARG A 87 2.82 13.05 0.43
CA ARG A 87 3.01 14.41 -0.09
C ARG A 87 4.04 15.21 0.73
N PRO A 88 4.01 15.22 2.07
CA PRO A 88 5.03 15.93 2.86
C PRO A 88 6.44 15.34 2.70
N ALA A 89 6.53 14.03 2.42
CA ALA A 89 7.80 13.36 2.16
C ALA A 89 8.31 13.56 0.71
N GLY A 90 7.56 14.26 -0.15
CA GLY A 90 7.93 14.47 -1.55
C GLY A 90 7.91 13.19 -2.38
N LEU A 91 7.07 12.23 -2.01
CA LEU A 91 6.97 10.93 -2.68
C LEU A 91 5.81 10.89 -3.66
N ASP A 92 6.01 10.21 -4.78
CA ASP A 92 4.99 9.98 -5.80
C ASP A 92 4.11 8.78 -5.43
N TRP A 93 2.92 8.66 -6.01
CA TRP A 93 2.02 7.54 -5.76
C TRP A 93 1.07 7.21 -6.91
N VAL A 94 0.63 5.95 -6.94
CA VAL A 94 -0.43 5.40 -7.78
C VAL A 94 -1.42 4.68 -6.87
N SER A 95 -2.70 5.07 -6.94
CA SER A 95 -3.79 4.44 -6.18
C SER A 95 -4.98 4.15 -7.08
N SER A 96 -5.77 3.14 -6.73
CA SER A 96 -7.06 2.90 -7.37
C SER A 96 -8.08 3.99 -7.03
N LEU A 97 -9.03 4.23 -7.94
CA LEU A 97 -10.16 5.14 -7.75
C LEU A 97 -11.31 4.45 -7.02
N ARG A 98 -12.13 5.21 -6.29
CA ARG A 98 -13.39 4.73 -5.71
C ARG A 98 -14.51 4.77 -6.75
N ALA A 99 -15.55 3.96 -6.58
CA ALA A 99 -16.71 3.91 -7.47
C ALA A 99 -17.32 5.29 -7.80
N PRO A 100 -17.47 6.25 -6.86
CA PRO A 100 -17.95 7.59 -7.20
C PRO A 100 -16.99 8.37 -8.10
N GLN A 101 -15.68 8.22 -7.91
CA GLN A 101 -14.65 8.87 -8.73
C GLN A 101 -14.61 8.27 -10.13
N VAL A 102 -14.75 6.95 -10.24
CA VAL A 102 -14.89 6.25 -11.53
C VAL A 102 -16.15 6.70 -12.26
N SER A 103 -17.28 6.82 -11.55
CA SER A 103 -18.55 7.28 -12.14
C SER A 103 -18.46 8.72 -12.63
N ALA A 104 -17.88 9.64 -11.85
CA ALA A 104 -17.67 11.02 -12.28
C ALA A 104 -16.76 11.10 -13.51
N LEU A 105 -15.65 10.35 -13.51
CA LEU A 105 -14.72 10.30 -14.64
C LEU A 105 -15.39 9.74 -15.91
N ALA A 106 -16.24 8.71 -15.75
CA ALA A 106 -16.98 8.13 -16.86
C ALA A 106 -18.05 9.08 -17.43
N GLN A 107 -18.65 9.93 -16.60
CA GLN A 107 -19.59 10.96 -17.05
C GLN A 107 -18.89 12.09 -17.80
N GLU A 108 -17.70 12.51 -17.34
CA GLU A 108 -16.94 13.61 -17.94
C GLU A 108 -16.28 13.21 -19.26
N LYS A 109 -15.67 12.03 -19.31
CA LYS A 109 -14.78 11.62 -20.40
C LYS A 109 -15.23 10.36 -21.15
N GLY A 110 -16.42 9.86 -20.84
CA GLY A 110 -16.94 8.59 -21.35
C GLY A 110 -16.42 7.38 -20.55
N PRO A 111 -17.14 6.23 -20.62
CA PRO A 111 -16.84 5.04 -19.82
C PRO A 111 -15.52 4.34 -20.20
N PHE A 112 -14.95 4.69 -21.35
CA PHE A 112 -13.70 4.14 -21.85
C PHE A 112 -12.89 5.28 -22.45
N GLN A 113 -11.65 5.46 -21.97
CA GLN A 113 -10.70 6.45 -22.47
C GLN A 113 -9.56 5.73 -23.21
N PRO A 114 -9.75 5.35 -24.49
CA PRO A 114 -8.73 4.65 -25.27
C PRO A 114 -7.42 5.45 -25.34
N SER A 115 -7.50 6.78 -25.28
CA SER A 115 -6.35 7.67 -25.34
C SER A 115 -5.36 7.53 -24.19
N LEU A 116 -5.76 6.96 -23.05
CA LEU A 116 -4.83 6.63 -21.97
C LEU A 116 -3.85 5.49 -22.34
N PHE A 117 -4.11 4.78 -23.43
CA PHE A 117 -3.27 3.69 -23.94
C PHE A 117 -2.53 4.07 -25.22
N ASP A 118 -2.74 5.29 -25.74
CA ASP A 118 -2.10 5.78 -26.97
C ASP A 118 -0.63 6.18 -26.72
N GLU A 119 -0.31 6.62 -25.50
CA GLU A 119 1.06 6.97 -25.10
C GLU A 119 1.71 5.86 -24.27
N ARG A 120 2.91 5.44 -24.69
CA ARG A 120 3.79 4.54 -23.94
C ARG A 120 4.87 5.37 -23.25
N ASN A 121 5.36 4.91 -22.10
CA ASN A 121 6.45 5.53 -21.32
C ASN A 121 6.11 6.91 -20.74
N LEU A 122 4.91 7.08 -20.16
CA LEU A 122 4.50 8.30 -19.44
C LEU A 122 5.37 8.64 -18.22
N LEU A 123 6.20 7.69 -17.76
CA LEU A 123 7.10 7.81 -16.63
C LEU A 123 8.43 7.17 -17.04
N GLU A 124 9.27 7.92 -17.75
CA GLU A 124 10.72 7.68 -17.87
C GLU A 124 11.48 8.67 -16.97
#